data_AF-A0A372JQJ7-F1
#
_entry.id   AF-A0A372JQJ7-F1
#
_cell.length_a   1.000
_cell.length_b   1.000
_cell.length_c   1.000
_cell.angle_alpha   90.00
_cell.angle_beta   90.00
_cell.angle_gamma   90.00
#
_symmetry.space_group_name_H-M   'P 1'
#
loop_
_entity.id
_entity.type
_entity.pdbx_description
1 polymer ?
#
loop_
_entity_poly.entity_id
_entity_poly.type
_entity_poly.pdbx_seq_one_letter_code
_entity_poly.pdbx_strand_id
1 'polypeptide(L)'
;MELRAERQAEGIAAAKRREAEGILLPGKKHTGRPRAVGPAELATLRRLVAEGTSVTEAARTLKIGRSIAYAALSGLSGDDR
;
A
#
# COMPACT_ATOMS: atom_id res chain seq x y z
N MET A 1 5.09 -20.03 -26.49
CA MET A 1 4.49 -19.23 -25.40
C MET A 1 5.40 -18.10 -24.90
N GLU A 2 6.71 -18.19 -25.14
CA GLU A 2 7.74 -17.26 -24.65
C GLU A 2 7.58 -15.82 -25.18
N LEU A 3 7.30 -15.65 -26.48
CA LEU A 3 7.14 -14.32 -27.11
C LEU A 3 6.04 -13.42 -26.51
N ARG A 4 5.01 -14.00 -25.87
CA ARG A 4 3.94 -13.23 -25.21
C ARG A 4 4.34 -12.77 -23.81
N ALA A 5 5.13 -13.58 -23.10
CA ALA A 5 5.63 -13.26 -21.77
C ALA A 5 6.67 -12.12 -21.84
N GLU A 6 7.55 -12.17 -22.85
CA GLU A 6 8.55 -11.12 -23.08
C GLU A 6 7.92 -9.76 -23.37
N ARG A 7 6.91 -9.72 -24.25
CA ARG A 7 6.16 -8.47 -24.54
C ARG A 7 5.40 -7.93 -23.33
N GLN A 8 4.90 -8.80 -22.45
CA GLN A 8 4.27 -8.35 -21.20
C GLN A 8 5.28 -7.79 -20.22
N ALA A 9 6.46 -8.44 -20.07
CA ALA A 9 7.51 -7.96 -19.21
C ALA A 9 8.00 -6.56 -19.64
N GLU A 10 8.18 -6.36 -20.95
CA GLU A 10 8.55 -5.06 -21.52
C GLU A 10 7.47 -4.00 -21.27
N GLY A 11 6.19 -4.35 -21.45
CA GLY A 11 5.06 -3.46 -21.15
C GLY A 11 4.97 -3.07 -19.67
N ILE A 12 5.18 -4.02 -18.75
CA ILE A 12 5.22 -3.75 -17.30
C ILE A 12 6.41 -2.86 -16.95
N ALA A 13 7.59 -3.11 -17.54
CA ALA A 13 8.76 -2.28 -17.33
C ALA A 13 8.55 -0.84 -17.82
N ALA A 14 7.92 -0.67 -18.99
CA ALA A 14 7.55 0.64 -19.50
C ALA A 14 6.54 1.35 -18.59
N ALA A 15 5.54 0.64 -18.07
CA ALA A 15 4.59 1.21 -17.12
C ALA A 15 5.26 1.66 -15.81
N LYS A 16 6.22 0.89 -15.29
CA LYS A 16 7.00 1.27 -14.11
C LYS A 16 7.88 2.51 -14.34
N ARG A 17 8.50 2.64 -15.53
CA ARG A 17 9.26 3.84 -15.89
C ARG A 17 8.37 5.08 -15.94
N ARG A 18 7.21 4.96 -16.60
CA ARG A 18 6.22 6.05 -16.66
C ARG A 18 5.73 6.47 -15.27
N GLU A 19 5.52 5.51 -14.37
CA GLU A 19 5.18 5.81 -12.98
C GLU A 19 6.28 6.60 -12.26
N ALA A 20 7.56 6.19 -12.42
CA ALA A 20 8.69 6.92 -11.85
C ALA A 20 8.85 8.34 -12.44
N GLU A 21 8.46 8.53 -13.71
CA GLU A 21 8.43 9.81 -14.41
C GLU A 21 7.16 10.64 -14.09
N GLY A 22 6.22 10.12 -13.28
CA GLY A 22 4.95 10.78 -12.95
C GLY A 22 3.91 10.78 -14.08
N ILE A 23 4.17 10.07 -15.18
CA ILE A 23 3.31 9.97 -16.36
C ILE A 23 2.34 8.80 -16.19
N LEU A 24 1.32 8.98 -15.34
CA LEU A 24 0.28 7.98 -15.09
C LEU A 24 -0.99 8.23 -15.90
N LEU A 25 -1.83 7.20 -16.02
CA LEU A 25 -3.18 7.35 -16.59
C LEU A 25 -3.98 8.40 -15.80
N PRO A 26 -4.88 9.16 -16.44
CA PRO A 26 -5.71 10.14 -15.75
C PRO A 26 -6.40 9.55 -14.52
N GLY A 27 -6.20 10.18 -13.35
CA GLY A 27 -6.76 9.74 -12.07
C GLY A 27 -6.01 8.61 -11.35
N LYS A 28 -4.88 8.11 -11.88
CA LYS A 28 -4.01 7.12 -11.21
C LYS A 28 -2.85 7.81 -10.50
N LYS A 29 -2.63 7.46 -9.24
CA LYS A 29 -1.50 7.96 -8.40
C LYS A 29 -0.30 7.02 -8.36
N HIS A 30 -0.53 5.74 -8.60
CA HIS A 30 0.50 4.70 -8.68
C HIS A 30 -0.05 3.50 -9.46
N THR A 31 0.82 2.59 -9.90
CA THR A 31 0.42 1.29 -10.45
C THR A 31 0.10 0.30 -9.32
N GLY A 32 -0.70 -0.73 -9.61
CA GLY A 32 -1.09 -1.74 -8.62
C GLY A 32 -2.31 -1.38 -7.75
N ARG A 33 -2.52 -2.17 -6.68
CA ARG A 33 -3.66 -1.98 -5.76
C ARG A 33 -3.43 -0.72 -4.91
N PRO A 34 -4.42 0.18 -4.77
CA PRO A 34 -4.39 1.26 -3.80
C PRO A 34 -3.98 0.79 -2.41
N ARG A 35 -3.24 1.64 -1.68
CA ARG A 35 -2.89 1.38 -0.28
C ARG A 35 -4.16 1.07 0.52
N ALA A 36 -4.07 0.02 1.35
CA ALA A 36 -5.17 -0.42 2.18
C ALA A 36 -5.35 0.43 3.45
N VAL A 37 -4.32 1.17 3.86
CA VAL A 37 -4.32 2.08 5.02
C VAL A 37 -3.74 3.41 4.56
N GLY A 38 -4.52 4.48 4.69
CA GLY A 38 -4.10 5.85 4.42
C GLY A 38 -3.42 6.50 5.63
N PRO A 39 -2.85 7.72 5.46
CA PRO A 39 -2.13 8.41 6.53
C PRO A 39 -2.99 8.69 7.78
N ALA A 40 -4.26 9.07 7.60
CA ALA A 40 -5.19 9.32 8.70
C ALA A 40 -5.52 8.05 9.50
N GLU A 41 -5.69 6.92 8.80
CA GLU A 41 -5.97 5.63 9.42
C GLU A 41 -4.74 5.12 10.19
N LEU A 42 -3.53 5.30 9.63
CA LEU A 42 -2.28 4.97 10.32
C LEU A 42 -2.06 5.84 11.56
N ALA A 43 -2.32 7.15 11.48
CA ALA A 43 -2.25 8.05 12.64
C ALA A 43 -3.23 7.61 13.74
N THR A 44 -4.46 7.26 13.35
CA THR A 44 -5.48 6.77 14.29
C THR A 44 -5.07 5.44 14.91
N LEU A 45 -4.52 4.51 14.11
CA LEU A 45 -4.01 3.22 14.58
C LEU A 45 -2.89 3.40 15.61
N ARG A 46 -1.92 4.28 15.32
CA ARG A 46 -0.81 4.59 16.23
C ARG A 46 -1.31 5.18 17.55
N ARG A 47 -2.30 6.09 17.49
CA ARG A 47 -2.91 6.68 18.69
C ARG A 47 -3.60 5.64 19.56
N LEU A 48 -4.45 4.78 18.98
CA LEU A 48 -5.17 3.75 19.74
C LEU A 48 -4.21 2.81 20.46
N VAL A 49 -3.13 2.39 19.80
CA VAL A 49 -2.09 1.55 20.40
C VAL A 49 -1.34 2.28 21.51
N ALA A 50 -1.01 3.56 21.31
CA ALA A 50 -0.37 4.39 22.34
C ALA A 50 -1.27 4.60 23.58
N GLU A 51 -2.58 4.64 23.40
CA GLU A 51 -3.60 4.71 24.47
C GLU A 51 -3.82 3.34 25.17
N GLY A 52 -3.10 2.28 24.77
CA GLY A 52 -3.16 0.96 25.39
C GLY A 52 -4.14 -0.02 24.73
N THR A 53 -4.80 0.36 23.63
CA THR A 53 -5.65 -0.56 22.87
C THR A 53 -4.79 -1.63 22.20
N SER A 54 -5.21 -2.90 22.26
CA SER A 54 -4.49 -3.95 21.55
C SER A 54 -4.53 -3.74 20.03
N VAL A 55 -3.47 -4.13 19.31
CA VAL A 55 -3.42 -4.02 17.83
C VAL A 55 -4.60 -4.74 17.16
N THR A 56 -5.06 -5.85 17.75
CA THR A 56 -6.21 -6.59 17.24
C THR A 56 -7.52 -5.81 17.37
N GLU A 57 -7.75 -5.16 18.52
CA GLU A 57 -8.94 -4.35 18.74
C GLU A 57 -8.89 -3.07 17.90
N ALA A 58 -7.74 -2.40 17.83
CA ALA A 58 -7.57 -1.22 16.98
C ALA A 58 -7.83 -1.55 15.50
N ALA A 59 -7.37 -2.71 15.02
CA ALA A 59 -7.67 -3.19 13.66
C ALA A 59 -9.17 -3.41 13.43
N ARG A 60 -9.88 -3.98 14.41
CA ARG A 60 -11.34 -4.14 14.35
C ARG A 60 -12.06 -2.79 14.33
N THR A 61 -11.65 -1.85 15.20
CA THR A 61 -12.19 -0.49 15.26
C THR A 61 -12.06 0.23 13.93
N LEU A 62 -10.90 0.08 13.26
CA LEU A 62 -10.63 0.69 11.96
C LEU A 62 -11.13 -0.14 10.77
N LYS A 63 -11.77 -1.30 11.01
CA LYS A 63 -12.27 -2.22 9.98
C LYS A 63 -11.19 -2.67 8.98
N ILE A 64 -9.96 -2.84 9.45
CA ILE A 64 -8.83 -3.34 8.65
C ILE A 64 -8.42 -4.75 9.10
N GLY A 65 -7.79 -5.49 8.18
CA GLY A 65 -7.24 -6.80 8.52
C GLY A 65 -6.14 -6.69 9.58
N ARG A 66 -6.09 -7.64 10.53
CA ARG A 66 -5.07 -7.65 11.60
C ARG A 66 -3.65 -7.67 11.05
N SER A 67 -3.40 -8.44 9.98
CA SER A 67 -2.09 -8.47 9.30
C SER A 67 -1.72 -7.12 8.67
N ILE A 68 -2.71 -6.39 8.14
CA ILE A 68 -2.52 -5.05 7.59
C ILE A 68 -2.15 -4.07 8.71
N ALA A 69 -2.82 -4.14 9.87
CA ALA A 69 -2.51 -3.29 11.01
C ALA A 69 -1.07 -3.50 11.51
N TYR A 70 -0.62 -4.76 11.65
CA TYR A 70 0.77 -5.05 12.01
C TYR A 70 1.76 -4.57 10.96
N ALA A 71 1.51 -4.85 9.67
CA ALA A 71 2.36 -4.34 8.59
C ALA A 71 2.42 -2.80 8.58
N ALA A 72 1.31 -2.15 8.93
CA ALA A 72 1.23 -0.69 9.00
C ALA A 72 2.06 -0.10 10.14
N LEU A 73 2.04 -0.73 11.31
CA LEU A 73 2.86 -0.32 12.45
C LEU A 73 4.35 -0.60 12.22
N SER A 74 4.71 -1.67 11.52
CA SER A 74 6.11 -2.03 11.23
C SER A 74 6.76 -1.24 10.07
N GLY A 75 6.11 -0.20 9.52
CA GLY A 75 6.62 0.54 8.36
C GLY A 75 6.56 -0.23 7.03
N LEU A 76 6.19 -1.52 7.07
CA LEU A 76 5.95 -2.36 5.90
C LEU A 76 4.70 -1.96 5.09
N SER A 77 3.92 -0.98 5.60
CA SER A 77 2.89 -0.30 4.81
C SER A 77 3.42 0.73 3.82
N GLY A 78 4.75 0.92 3.75
CA GLY A 78 5.43 1.57 2.63
C GLY A 78 5.74 3.05 2.82
N ASP A 79 5.74 3.60 4.04
CA ASP A 79 6.13 5.00 4.29
C ASP A 79 7.63 5.20 4.60
N ASP A 80 8.44 4.13 4.68
CA ASP A 80 9.89 4.19 4.96
C ASP A 80 10.80 3.94 3.74
N ARG A 81 10.35 4.22 2.51
CA ARG A 81 11.19 4.19 1.31
C ARG A 81 10.85 5.27 0.31
#